data_AF-A0A1G4NW43-F1
#
_entry.id   AF-A0A1G4NW43-F1
#
_cell.length_a   1.000
_cell.length_b   1.000
_cell.length_c   1.000
_cell.angle_alpha   90.00
_cell.angle_beta   90.00
_cell.angle_gamma   90.00
#
_symmetry.space_group_name_H-M   'P 1'
#
loop_
_entity.id
_entity.type
_entity.pdbx_description
1 polymer ?
#
loop_
_entity_poly.entity_id
_entity_poly.type
_entity_poly.pdbx_seq_one_letter_code
_entity_poly.pdbx_strand_id
1 'polypeptide(L)' 'MHTFWDNIWKFPKFIISVFIGFFLTAVYPIFELSKNKQINYLIMIILLLVIITLYLILKLMLGYG' A
#
# COMPACT_ATOMS: atom_id res chain seq x y z
N MET A 1 -40.79 -5.53 -6.12
CA MET A 1 -39.93 -5.77 -4.93
C MET A 1 -38.55 -6.31 -5.33
N HIS A 2 -38.43 -7.29 -6.24
CA HIS A 2 -37.13 -7.80 -6.71
C HIS A 2 -36.21 -6.72 -7.33
N THR A 3 -36.77 -5.85 -8.16
CA THR A 3 -36.05 -4.73 -8.81
C THR A 3 -35.44 -3.71 -7.85
N PHE A 4 -36.03 -3.52 -6.66
CA PHE A 4 -35.50 -2.60 -5.65
C PHE A 4 -34.23 -3.18 -5.01
N TRP A 5 -34.30 -4.44 -4.58
CA TRP A 5 -33.16 -5.15 -4.00
C TRP A 5 -32.01 -5.34 -5.01
N ASP A 6 -32.32 -5.62 -6.27
CA ASP A 6 -31.32 -5.70 -7.35
C ASP A 6 -30.56 -4.38 -7.52
N ASN A 7 -31.24 -3.25 -7.41
CA ASN A 7 -30.61 -1.93 -7.56
C ASN A 7 -29.74 -1.57 -6.34
N ILE A 8 -30.14 -1.99 -5.13
CA ILE A 8 -29.30 -1.82 -3.94
C ILE A 8 -27.99 -2.59 -4.09
N TRP A 9 -28.01 -3.82 -4.59
CA TRP A 9 -26.77 -4.61 -4.77
C TRP A 9 -25.83 -4.09 -5.86
N LYS A 10 -26.35 -3.36 -6.86
CA LYS A 10 -25.52 -2.74 -7.90
C LYS A 10 -24.61 -1.63 -7.36
N PHE A 11 -25.04 -0.92 -6.32
CA PHE A 11 -24.31 0.23 -5.81
C PHE A 11 -22.99 -0.15 -5.09
N PRO A 12 -22.96 -1.12 -4.15
CA PRO A 12 -21.70 -1.63 -3.60
C PRO A 12 -20.78 -2.21 -4.67
N LYS A 13 -21.34 -2.94 -5.65
CA LYS A 13 -20.56 -3.52 -6.75
C LYS A 13 -19.90 -2.44 -7.61
N PHE A 14 -20.61 -1.35 -7.88
CA PHE A 14 -20.05 -0.18 -8.56
C PHE A 14 -18.91 0.44 -7.75
N ILE A 15 -19.12 0.69 -6.46
CA ILE A 15 -18.10 1.25 -5.58
C ILE A 15 -16.84 0.38 -5.58
N ILE A 16 -16.99 -0.94 -5.39
CA ILE A 16 -15.86 -1.89 -5.40
C ILE A 16 -15.15 -1.86 -6.75
N SER A 17 -15.89 -1.86 -7.86
CA SER A 17 -15.31 -1.79 -9.21
C SER A 17 -14.53 -0.51 -9.45
N VAL A 18 -15.05 0.64 -8.98
CA VAL A 18 -14.37 1.94 -9.09
C VAL A 18 -13.12 1.96 -8.24
N PHE A 19 -13.18 1.48 -6.99
CA PHE A 19 -12.02 1.40 -6.13
C PHE A 19 -10.94 0.47 -6.69
N ILE A 20 -11.31 -0.70 -7.22
CA ILE A 20 -10.36 -1.62 -7.86
C ILE A 20 -9.72 -0.97 -9.09
N GLY A 21 -10.53 -0.38 -9.98
CA GLY A 21 -10.02 0.29 -11.18
C GLY A 21 -9.08 1.44 -10.82
N PHE A 22 -9.50 2.30 -9.89
CA PHE A 22 -8.70 3.41 -9.38
C PHE A 22 -7.40 2.92 -8.74
N PHE A 23 -7.45 1.89 -7.89
CA PHE A 23 -6.28 1.33 -7.23
C PHE A 23 -5.29 0.78 -8.25
N LEU A 24 -5.76 -0.01 -9.23
CA LEU A 24 -4.90 -0.56 -10.28
C LEU A 24 -4.23 0.54 -11.11
N THR A 25 -4.96 1.59 -11.48
CA THR A 25 -4.39 2.72 -12.24
C THR A 25 -3.44 3.56 -11.39
N ALA A 26 -3.78 3.84 -10.14
CA ALA A 26 -2.95 4.65 -9.25
C ALA A 26 -1.66 3.94 -8.80
N VAL A 27 -1.69 2.61 -8.68
CA VAL A 27 -0.52 1.81 -8.28
C VAL A 27 0.38 1.44 -9.47
N TYR A 28 -0.12 1.50 -10.71
CA TYR A 28 0.69 1.29 -11.92
C TYR A 28 2.02 2.08 -11.96
N PRO A 29 2.05 3.41 -11.76
CA PRO A 29 3.31 4.16 -11.75
C PRO A 29 4.25 3.74 -10.62
N ILE A 30 3.72 3.24 -9.49
CA ILE A 30 4.52 2.69 -8.39
C ILE A 30 5.24 1.41 -8.84
N PHE A 31 4.54 0.52 -9.56
CA PHE A 31 5.15 -0.67 -10.14
C PHE A 31 6.15 -0.34 -11.25
N GLU A 32 5.93 0.73 -12.00
CA GLU A 32 6.87 1.20 -13.02
C GLU A 32 8.16 1.75 -12.40
N LEU A 33 8.05 2.56 -11.34
CA LEU A 33 9.19 3.02 -10.55
C LEU A 33 9.98 1.84 -9.96
N SER A 34 9.28 0.76 -9.59
CA SER A 34 9.90 -0.47 -9.10
C SER A 34 10.68 -1.25 -10.17
N LYS A 35 10.55 -0.94 -11.46
CA LYS A 35 11.41 -1.55 -12.49
C LYS A 35 12.79 -0.89 -12.58
N ASN A 36 12.92 0.33 -12.07
CA ASN A 36 14.20 1.03 -12.05
C ASN A 36 15.07 0.51 -10.89
N LYS A 37 16.12 -0.23 -11.25
CA LYS A 37 17.06 -0.82 -10.28
C LYS A 37 17.68 0.23 -9.34
N GLN A 38 18.00 1.43 -9.82
CA GLN A 38 18.60 2.48 -8.98
C GLN A 38 17.61 2.98 -7.92
N ILE A 39 16.35 3.19 -8.31
CA ILE A 39 15.28 3.61 -7.39
C ILE A 39 15.01 2.50 -6.37
N ASN A 40 15.02 1.23 -6.80
CA ASN A 40 14.87 0.09 -5.89
C ASN A 40 15.96 0.04 -4.83
N TYR A 41 17.23 0.22 -5.22
CA TYR A 41 18.32 0.27 -4.26
C TYR A 41 18.15 1.41 -3.25
N LEU A 42 17.73 2.59 -3.72
CA LEU A 42 17.45 3.74 -2.86
C LEU A 42 16.32 3.44 -1.87
N ILE A 43 15.21 2.85 -2.33
CA ILE A 43 14.09 2.44 -1.48
C ILE A 43 14.53 1.39 -0.44
N MET A 44 15.35 0.41 -0.85
CA MET A 44 15.92 -0.61 0.04
C MET A 44 16.77 0.02 1.15
N ILE A 45 17.65 0.97 0.80
CA ILE A 45 18.50 1.66 1.78
C ILE A 45 17.66 2.44 2.78
N ILE A 46 16.65 3.16 2.32
CA ILE A 46 15.73 3.91 3.19
C ILE A 46 14.98 2.95 4.13
N LEU A 47 14.45 1.85 3.62
CA LEU A 47 13.78 0.82 4.44
C LEU A 47 14.73 0.25 5.50
N LEU A 48 15.97 -0.05 5.14
CA LEU A 48 16.96 -0.57 6.06
C LEU A 48 17.26 0.44 7.18
N LEU A 49 17.42 1.73 6.83
CA LEU A 49 17.60 2.81 7.82
C LEU A 49 16.40 2.95 8.75
N VAL A 50 15.18 2.83 8.24
CA VAL A 50 13.97 2.86 9.07
C VAL A 50 13.95 1.67 10.04
N ILE A 51 14.28 0.46 9.57
CA ILE A 51 14.34 -0.72 10.43
C ILE A 51 15.42 -0.57 11.50
N ILE A 52 16.60 -0.08 11.15
CA ILE A 52 17.69 0.15 12.09
C ILE A 52 17.28 1.20 13.14
N THR A 53 16.67 2.31 12.72
CA THR A 53 16.24 3.35 13.65
C THR A 53 15.15 2.83 14.60
N LEU A 54 14.16 2.10 14.09
CA LEU A 54 13.16 1.43 14.93
C LEU A 54 13.78 0.43 15.91
N TYR A 55 14.73 -0.39 15.44
CA TYR A 55 15.46 -1.31 16.29
C TYR A 55 16.22 -0.58 17.41
N LEU A 56 16.92 0.51 17.10
CA LEU A 56 17.63 1.32 18.09
C LEU A 56 16.67 1.94 19.11
N ILE A 57 15.54 2.47 18.65
CA ILE A 57 14.50 3.00 19.55
C ILE A 57 14.02 1.92 20.51
N LEU A 58 13.68 0.74 19.99
CA LEU A 58 13.24 -0.39 20.82
C LEU A 58 14.35 -0.84 21.78
N LYS A 59 15.60 -0.93 21.32
CA LYS A 59 16.77 -1.26 22.13
C LYS A 59 16.90 -0.29 23.32
N LEU A 60 16.78 1.01 23.06
CA LEU A 60 16.83 2.06 24.08
C LEU A 60 15.65 1.98 25.06
N MET A 61 14.44 1.74 24.56
CA MET A 61 13.23 1.60 25.40
C MET A 61 13.30 0.40 26.33
N LEU A 62 13.90 -0.70 25.87
CA LEU A 62 14.00 -1.95 26.62
C LEU A 62 15.22 -1.99 27.56
N GLY A 63 16.06 -0.95 27.55
CA GLY A 63 17.24 -0.88 28.41
C GLY A 63 18.31 -1.92 28.08
N TYR A 64 18.26 -2.51 26.88
CA TYR A 64 19.34 -3.34 26.38
C TYR A 64 20.50 -2.39 26.01
N GLY A 65 21.42 -2.15 26.93
CA GLY A 65 22.66 -1.39 26.69
C GLY A 65 23.74 -2.29 26.12
#